data_AF-A0A160VR31-F1
#
_entry.id   AF-A0A160VR31-F1
#
_cell.length_a   1.000
_cell.length_b   1.000
_cell.length_c   1.000
_cell.angle_alpha   90.00
_cell.angle_beta   90.00
_cell.angle_gamma   90.00
#
_symmetry.space_group_name_H-M   'P 1'
#
loop_
_entity.id
_entity.type
_entity.pdbx_description
1 polymer ?
#
loop_
_entity_poly.entity_id
_entity_poly.type
_entity_poly.pdbx_seq_one_letter_code
_entity_poly.pdbx_strand_id
1 'polypeptide(L)'
;MKKEIFVVLVTGIVLFSFVTPVQAKVTVEVNPNLELFSVVYILAFGWKDPFVIAPWNYTRDVLEYFFPYRNHEAVKYIRELFANDSSYIDRDYAIAMFVDNKTLVEDLPEILEKFARDSNFTEFYLRHRKEYENLTSIYRPYLNITEKLHRELFGRSFKDYKVELSYSLYIHPHSGFTNTTAYYVGGILHAAGVSRYQGICTIFHEFTHPLVDQLVTNVTFKNVSYYLSGIKTRYPKITSLDPMHFSNYTIYFKEGITESVAEFMCLNAGVPRDFVRYRNLLYSLFLTEDFLEEIERFNKTKHENETLFDYLPVLIRHMESWATEDNVSRYFDTKLPILGEDFAESVLDSRRIVIIYGTRNPDKSGILIDQRAAERLKYEVKEMFKSTYGTQVNVTVKFDKAVIPEDLRQNVILVGGPVSNNITRELNDVLPIKFVKYNGTWCLVRNPSNVTWLGSFRYSERYFKEVTGDFVSCAKGIGVIERIRNPWNRNRILVVVAGVDRIGTARVVLRFPYGTEGSYMILGKGWAESGFYVQPH
;
A
#
# COMPACT_ATOMS: atom_id res chain seq x y z
N MET A 1 84.19 5.25 44.21
CA MET A 1 83.38 4.01 44.09
C MET A 1 81.95 4.42 43.76
N LYS A 2 81.51 4.12 42.54
CA LYS A 2 80.20 4.54 41.99
C LYS A 2 79.07 3.69 42.59
N LYS A 3 77.99 4.33 43.03
CA LYS A 3 76.71 3.68 43.36
C LYS A 3 75.89 3.56 42.09
N GLU A 4 75.53 2.34 41.71
CA GLU A 4 74.56 2.07 40.66
C GLU A 4 73.14 2.19 41.26
N ILE A 5 72.32 3.03 40.62
CA ILE A 5 70.89 3.17 40.90
C ILE A 5 70.17 2.37 39.81
N PHE A 6 69.47 1.31 40.21
CA PHE A 6 68.59 0.54 39.34
C PHE A 6 67.27 1.30 39.19
N VAL A 7 67.00 1.83 38.01
CA VAL A 7 65.69 2.40 37.65
C VAL A 7 64.88 1.30 36.98
N VAL A 8 63.84 0.81 37.66
CA VAL A 8 62.85 -0.09 37.07
C VAL A 8 61.82 0.75 36.31
N LEU A 9 61.86 0.68 34.97
CA LEU A 9 60.85 1.25 34.10
C LEU A 9 59.63 0.31 34.09
N VAL A 10 58.54 0.70 34.75
CA VAL A 10 57.23 0.04 34.60
C VAL A 10 56.53 0.68 33.41
N THR A 11 56.67 0.08 32.23
CA THR A 11 55.83 0.39 31.06
C THR A 11 54.44 -0.18 31.30
N GLY A 12 53.50 0.70 31.68
CA GLY A 12 52.08 0.39 31.69
C GLY A 12 51.57 0.20 30.25
N ILE A 13 51.24 -1.04 29.89
CA ILE A 13 50.49 -1.35 28.67
C ILE A 13 49.05 -0.92 28.92
N VAL A 14 48.66 0.23 28.37
CA VAL A 14 47.26 0.63 28.24
C VAL A 14 46.66 -0.22 27.11
N LEU A 15 46.02 -1.33 27.48
CA LEU A 15 45.15 -2.08 26.58
C LEU A 15 43.93 -1.20 26.27
N PHE A 16 43.97 -0.49 25.15
CA PHE A 16 42.76 0.05 24.53
C PHE A 16 41.92 -1.14 24.05
N SER A 17 40.96 -1.55 24.88
CA SER A 17 39.86 -2.39 24.42
C SER A 17 39.07 -1.59 23.40
N PHE A 18 39.34 -1.82 22.11
CA PHE A 18 38.42 -1.44 21.06
C PHE A 18 37.12 -2.19 21.30
N VAL A 19 36.13 -1.52 21.89
CA VAL A 19 34.75 -1.99 21.86
C VAL A 19 34.35 -1.93 20.38
N THR A 20 34.45 -3.06 19.68
CA THR A 20 33.83 -3.21 18.37
C THR A 20 32.35 -2.89 18.56
N PRO A 21 31.77 -1.92 17.82
CA PRO A 21 30.35 -1.66 17.92
C PRO A 21 29.62 -2.98 17.64
N VAL A 22 28.83 -3.44 18.60
CA VAL A 22 27.99 -4.62 18.42
C VAL A 22 27.04 -4.28 17.28
N GLN A 23 27.26 -4.87 16.11
CA GLN A 23 26.37 -4.71 14.96
C GLN A 23 24.98 -5.16 15.40
N ALA A 24 23.97 -4.31 15.22
CA ALA A 24 22.62 -4.66 15.62
C ALA A 24 22.17 -5.93 14.90
N LYS A 25 21.44 -6.77 15.64
CA LYS A 25 20.95 -8.03 15.12
C LYS A 25 19.59 -7.80 14.47
N VAL A 26 19.53 -8.00 13.15
CA VAL A 26 18.27 -8.06 12.41
C VAL A 26 17.83 -9.51 12.27
N THR A 27 16.64 -9.84 12.78
CA THR A 27 16.03 -11.16 12.59
C THR A 27 14.72 -11.04 11.82
N VAL A 28 14.53 -11.93 10.85
CA VAL A 28 13.29 -12.06 10.08
C VAL A 28 12.86 -13.50 10.16
N GLU A 29 11.66 -13.75 10.66
CA GLU A 29 11.09 -15.09 10.81
C GLU A 29 9.57 -15.09 10.66
N VAL A 30 9.02 -16.27 10.31
CA VAL A 30 7.61 -16.54 10.58
C VAL A 30 7.52 -16.83 12.07
N ASN A 31 6.70 -16.10 12.80
CA ASN A 31 6.58 -16.33 14.24
C ASN A 31 5.63 -17.53 14.47
N PRO A 32 6.04 -18.59 15.21
CA PRO A 32 5.19 -19.76 15.44
C PRO A 32 3.89 -19.45 16.17
N ASN A 33 3.84 -18.42 17.02
CA ASN A 33 2.62 -17.98 17.71
C ASN A 33 1.64 -17.31 16.74
N LEU A 34 2.15 -16.47 15.82
CA LEU A 34 1.34 -15.88 14.76
C LEU A 34 0.78 -16.96 13.84
N GLU A 35 1.60 -17.94 13.48
CA GLU A 35 1.17 -19.03 12.60
C GLU A 35 0.18 -19.97 13.28
N LEU A 36 0.34 -20.25 14.56
CA LEU A 36 -0.63 -21.00 15.36
C LEU A 36 -1.99 -20.31 15.39
N PHE A 37 -2.02 -19.00 15.67
CA PHE A 37 -3.24 -18.22 15.58
C PHE A 37 -3.85 -18.29 14.17
N SER A 38 -3.02 -18.15 13.14
CA SER A 38 -3.46 -18.17 11.74
C SER A 38 -4.07 -19.52 11.33
N VAL A 39 -3.49 -20.65 11.79
CA VAL A 39 -4.05 -22.00 11.60
C VAL A 39 -5.44 -22.12 12.22
N VAL A 40 -5.59 -21.66 13.47
CA VAL A 40 -6.89 -21.70 14.17
C VAL A 40 -7.92 -20.80 13.46
N TYR A 41 -7.48 -19.64 12.96
CA TYR A 41 -8.32 -18.74 12.16
C TYR A 41 -8.78 -19.39 10.83
N ILE A 42 -7.88 -20.08 10.11
CA ILE A 42 -8.24 -20.81 8.88
C ILE A 42 -9.30 -21.89 9.17
N LEU A 43 -9.21 -22.60 10.30
CA LEU A 43 -10.24 -23.57 10.70
C LEU A 43 -11.57 -22.90 11.08
N ALA A 44 -11.51 -21.68 11.62
CA ALA A 44 -12.68 -20.92 12.03
C ALA A 44 -13.49 -20.43 10.83
N PHE A 45 -12.84 -19.80 9.84
CA PHE A 45 -13.49 -19.08 8.73
C PHE A 45 -13.29 -19.70 7.34
N GLY A 46 -12.33 -20.61 7.20
CA GLY A 46 -12.02 -21.30 5.95
C GLY A 46 -11.15 -20.47 4.99
N TRP A 47 -10.67 -21.13 3.93
CA TRP A 47 -9.68 -20.57 2.99
C TRP A 47 -10.17 -19.39 2.14
N LYS A 48 -11.49 -19.20 2.03
CA LYS A 48 -12.07 -18.10 1.24
C LYS A 48 -12.17 -16.79 2.02
N ASP A 49 -11.86 -16.82 3.32
CA ASP A 49 -11.88 -15.62 4.13
C ASP A 49 -10.81 -14.64 3.61
N PRO A 50 -11.11 -13.34 3.44
CA PRO A 50 -10.22 -12.39 2.79
C PRO A 50 -8.92 -12.10 3.57
N PHE A 51 -8.81 -12.52 4.84
CA PHE A 51 -7.56 -12.40 5.60
C PHE A 51 -6.65 -13.61 5.40
N VAL A 52 -7.12 -14.71 4.82
CA VAL A 52 -6.26 -15.86 4.53
C VAL A 52 -5.45 -15.55 3.26
N ILE A 53 -4.15 -15.34 3.45
CA ILE A 53 -3.21 -14.95 2.39
C ILE A 53 -2.26 -16.07 1.96
N ALA A 54 -2.22 -17.18 2.70
CA ALA A 54 -1.41 -18.32 2.35
C ALA A 54 -1.75 -18.88 0.95
N PRO A 55 -0.75 -19.38 0.20
CA PRO A 55 -0.97 -20.14 -1.01
C PRO A 55 -1.91 -21.34 -0.78
N TRP A 56 -2.78 -21.62 -1.75
CA TRP A 56 -3.79 -22.68 -1.63
C TRP A 56 -3.21 -24.06 -1.27
N ASN A 57 -2.03 -24.41 -1.80
CA ASN A 57 -1.37 -25.67 -1.47
C ASN A 57 -1.05 -25.78 0.03
N TYR A 58 -0.60 -24.68 0.64
CA TYR A 58 -0.34 -24.62 2.08
C TYR A 58 -1.65 -24.61 2.87
N THR A 59 -2.62 -23.77 2.49
CA THR A 59 -3.92 -23.72 3.17
C THR A 59 -4.64 -25.07 3.15
N ARG A 60 -4.51 -25.83 2.05
CA ARG A 60 -5.02 -27.19 1.97
C ARG A 60 -4.34 -28.11 2.97
N ASP A 61 -3.02 -28.05 3.12
CA ASP A 61 -2.29 -28.86 4.10
C ASP A 61 -2.70 -28.51 5.54
N VAL A 62 -2.91 -27.22 5.84
CA VAL A 62 -3.51 -26.79 7.12
C VAL A 62 -4.88 -27.46 7.34
N LEU A 63 -5.78 -27.35 6.35
CA LEU A 63 -7.12 -27.89 6.48
C LEU A 63 -7.13 -29.42 6.59
N GLU A 64 -6.22 -30.12 5.91
CA GLU A 64 -6.09 -31.58 5.96
C GLU A 64 -5.48 -32.04 7.30
N TYR A 65 -4.34 -31.47 7.70
CA TYR A 65 -3.63 -31.81 8.94
C TYR A 65 -4.49 -31.55 10.17
N PHE A 66 -5.14 -30.38 10.23
CA PHE A 66 -5.90 -29.96 11.41
C PHE A 66 -7.41 -30.27 11.33
N PHE A 67 -7.90 -30.95 10.28
CA PHE A 67 -9.31 -31.35 10.14
C PHE A 67 -9.91 -32.03 11.39
N PRO A 68 -9.20 -32.93 12.10
CA PRO A 68 -9.72 -33.55 13.32
C PRO A 68 -10.04 -32.54 14.43
N TYR A 69 -9.39 -31.37 14.43
CA TYR A 69 -9.48 -30.34 15.46
C TYR A 69 -10.44 -29.18 15.09
N ARG A 70 -11.18 -29.27 13.98
CA ARG A 70 -12.12 -28.23 13.52
C ARG A 70 -13.23 -27.82 14.52
N ASN A 71 -13.47 -28.66 15.54
CA ASN A 71 -14.44 -28.43 16.61
C ASN A 71 -13.78 -28.14 17.97
N HIS A 72 -12.45 -27.98 18.01
CA HIS A 72 -11.69 -27.64 19.21
C HIS A 72 -12.17 -26.30 19.78
N GLU A 73 -12.11 -26.16 21.11
CA GLU A 73 -12.54 -24.94 21.83
C GLU A 73 -11.85 -23.67 21.32
N ALA A 74 -10.55 -23.74 20.99
CA ALA A 74 -9.83 -22.63 20.34
C ALA A 74 -10.49 -22.14 19.05
N VAL A 75 -11.00 -23.04 18.20
CA VAL A 75 -11.67 -22.67 16.95
C VAL A 75 -13.00 -21.97 17.26
N LYS A 76 -13.72 -22.41 18.29
CA LYS A 76 -14.96 -21.75 18.75
C LYS A 76 -14.67 -20.35 19.30
N TYR A 77 -13.65 -20.23 20.14
CA TYR A 77 -13.20 -18.97 20.71
C TYR A 77 -12.84 -17.94 19.63
N ILE A 78 -12.09 -18.34 18.60
CA ILE A 78 -11.75 -17.44 17.48
C ILE A 78 -13.00 -17.03 16.67
N ARG A 79 -13.98 -17.93 16.48
CA ARG A 79 -15.26 -17.57 15.84
C ARG A 79 -16.09 -16.58 16.66
N GLU A 80 -16.05 -16.69 17.98
CA GLU A 80 -16.76 -15.78 18.89
C GLU A 80 -16.09 -14.42 18.96
N LEU A 81 -14.75 -14.38 18.88
CA LEU A 81 -13.97 -13.16 18.95
C LEU A 81 -14.10 -12.30 17.69
N PHE A 82 -14.11 -12.91 16.50
CA PHE A 82 -14.24 -12.19 15.24
C PHE A 82 -15.59 -12.46 14.58
N ALA A 83 -16.51 -11.51 14.72
CA ALA A 83 -17.82 -11.63 14.09
C ALA A 83 -17.69 -11.67 12.56
N ASN A 84 -18.41 -12.61 11.93
CA ASN A 84 -18.28 -12.86 10.49
C ASN A 84 -18.95 -11.78 9.62
N ASP A 85 -19.73 -10.88 10.22
CA ASP A 85 -20.46 -9.79 9.57
C ASP A 85 -19.83 -8.41 9.80
N SER A 86 -18.73 -8.32 10.56
CA SER A 86 -17.94 -7.10 10.71
C SER A 86 -17.41 -6.60 9.36
N SER A 87 -17.21 -5.28 9.24
CA SER A 87 -16.54 -4.73 8.06
C SER A 87 -15.10 -5.23 7.98
N TYR A 88 -14.49 -5.14 6.78
CA TYR A 88 -13.09 -5.54 6.62
C TYR A 88 -12.19 -4.72 7.56
N ILE A 89 -12.43 -3.41 7.66
CA ILE A 89 -11.65 -2.50 8.51
C ILE A 89 -11.78 -2.88 9.99
N ASP A 90 -12.98 -3.12 10.49
CA ASP A 90 -13.17 -3.48 11.91
C ASP A 90 -12.47 -4.79 12.25
N ARG A 91 -12.55 -5.78 11.35
CA ARG A 91 -11.90 -7.07 11.56
C ARG A 91 -10.38 -7.00 11.42
N ASP A 92 -9.86 -6.16 10.53
CA ASP A 92 -8.43 -5.89 10.40
C ASP A 92 -7.86 -5.33 11.72
N TYR A 93 -8.50 -4.30 12.28
CA TYR A 93 -8.12 -3.75 13.57
C TYR A 93 -8.24 -4.77 14.71
N ALA A 94 -9.31 -5.56 14.75
CA ALA A 94 -9.49 -6.58 15.78
C ALA A 94 -8.38 -7.64 15.73
N ILE A 95 -7.99 -8.09 14.52
CA ILE A 95 -6.90 -9.04 14.33
C ILE A 95 -5.58 -8.43 14.78
N ALA A 96 -5.27 -7.20 14.36
CA ALA A 96 -4.06 -6.50 14.77
C ALA A 96 -3.97 -6.33 16.30
N MET A 97 -5.05 -5.87 16.94
CA MET A 97 -5.11 -5.72 18.40
C MET A 97 -4.99 -7.04 19.17
N PHE A 98 -5.57 -8.12 18.64
CA PHE A 98 -5.44 -9.44 19.26
C PHE A 98 -3.98 -9.90 19.28
N VAL A 99 -3.26 -9.63 18.19
CA VAL A 99 -1.85 -9.99 18.03
C VAL A 99 -0.96 -9.10 18.90
N ASP A 100 -1.13 -7.79 18.84
CA ASP A 100 -0.32 -6.79 19.56
C ASP A 100 -0.27 -7.07 21.08
N ASN A 101 -1.43 -7.36 21.68
CA ASN A 101 -1.55 -7.70 23.10
C ASN A 101 -0.85 -9.01 23.49
N LYS A 102 -0.54 -9.90 22.53
CA LYS A 102 -0.12 -11.29 22.77
C LYS A 102 1.22 -11.68 22.17
N THR A 103 1.85 -10.83 21.35
CA THR A 103 3.20 -11.08 20.82
C THR A 103 4.26 -10.21 21.44
N LEU A 104 3.91 -9.04 21.97
CA LEU A 104 4.90 -8.06 22.46
C LEU A 104 5.07 -8.06 23.98
N VAL A 105 4.10 -8.53 24.76
CA VAL A 105 4.10 -8.36 26.23
C VAL A 105 3.54 -9.55 27.04
N GLU A 106 2.70 -10.44 26.48
CA GLU A 106 2.06 -11.54 27.24
C GLU A 106 2.13 -12.90 26.55
N ASP A 107 2.05 -13.98 27.34
CA ASP A 107 1.93 -15.35 26.85
C ASP A 107 0.68 -15.53 25.96
N LEU A 108 0.77 -16.48 25.03
CA LEU A 108 -0.34 -16.86 24.16
C LEU A 108 -1.56 -17.27 25.02
N PRO A 109 -2.80 -16.95 24.64
CA PRO A 109 -3.96 -17.42 25.39
C PRO A 109 -3.89 -18.93 25.63
N GLU A 110 -4.11 -19.38 26.87
CA GLU A 110 -4.00 -20.80 27.29
C GLU A 110 -4.76 -21.74 26.36
N ILE A 111 -5.88 -21.27 25.81
CA ILE A 111 -6.71 -22.00 24.85
C ILE A 111 -6.00 -22.32 23.52
N LEU A 112 -5.15 -21.42 23.04
CA LEU A 112 -4.34 -21.64 21.83
C LEU A 112 -3.14 -22.55 22.14
N GLU A 113 -2.54 -22.42 23.32
CA GLU A 113 -1.48 -23.36 23.74
C GLU A 113 -2.01 -24.79 23.85
N LYS A 114 -3.23 -24.95 24.40
CA LYS A 114 -3.89 -26.24 24.46
C LYS A 114 -4.16 -26.80 23.06
N PHE A 115 -4.64 -25.98 22.13
CA PHE A 115 -4.76 -26.40 20.74
C PHE A 115 -3.41 -26.86 20.18
N ALA A 116 -2.32 -26.12 20.41
CA ALA A 116 -1.00 -26.47 19.92
C ALA A 116 -0.52 -27.83 20.42
N ARG A 117 -0.75 -28.13 21.70
CA ARG A 117 -0.45 -29.44 22.32
C ARG A 117 -1.33 -30.55 21.74
N ASP A 118 -2.65 -30.35 21.73
CA ASP A 118 -3.61 -31.37 21.30
C ASP A 118 -3.46 -31.72 19.82
N SER A 119 -3.07 -30.74 18.99
CA SER A 119 -2.92 -30.86 17.54
C SER A 119 -1.51 -31.16 17.05
N ASN A 120 -0.52 -31.21 17.93
CA ASN A 120 0.89 -31.32 17.57
C ASN A 120 1.34 -30.24 16.57
N PHE A 121 0.94 -28.99 16.83
CA PHE A 121 1.24 -27.85 15.95
C PHE A 121 2.74 -27.69 15.68
N THR A 122 3.60 -27.94 16.67
CA THR A 122 5.06 -27.83 16.51
C THR A 122 5.60 -28.72 15.39
N GLU A 123 5.09 -29.95 15.26
CA GLU A 123 5.48 -30.86 14.18
C GLU A 123 5.06 -30.30 12.81
N PHE A 124 3.84 -29.79 12.71
CA PHE A 124 3.34 -29.13 11.49
C PHE A 124 4.20 -27.91 11.12
N TYR A 125 4.54 -27.07 12.10
CA TYR A 125 5.38 -25.89 11.91
C TYR A 125 6.79 -26.27 11.44
N LEU A 126 7.42 -27.27 12.07
CA LEU A 126 8.75 -27.75 11.70
C LEU A 126 8.79 -28.37 10.31
N ARG A 127 7.73 -29.06 9.88
CA ARG A 127 7.58 -29.59 8.52
C ARG A 127 7.65 -28.48 7.46
N HIS A 128 7.14 -27.29 7.75
CA HIS A 128 7.10 -26.15 6.84
C HIS A 128 8.26 -25.16 7.01
N ARG A 129 9.15 -25.38 7.98
CA ARG A 129 10.25 -24.47 8.34
C ARG A 129 11.09 -24.02 7.13
N LYS A 130 11.41 -24.93 6.22
CA LYS A 130 12.20 -24.60 5.02
C LYS A 130 11.48 -23.60 4.11
N GLU A 131 10.16 -23.71 3.99
CA GLU A 131 9.36 -22.78 3.21
C GLU A 131 9.35 -21.39 3.85
N TYR A 132 9.17 -21.31 5.17
CA TYR A 132 9.27 -20.07 5.93
C TYR A 132 10.65 -19.40 5.81
N GLU A 133 11.72 -20.19 5.95
CA GLU A 133 13.10 -19.70 5.83
C GLU A 133 13.38 -19.15 4.42
N ASN A 134 12.90 -19.84 3.37
CA ASN A 134 13.05 -19.37 2.00
C ASN A 134 12.39 -18.00 1.80
N LEU A 135 11.15 -17.81 2.28
CA LEU A 135 10.44 -16.54 2.13
C LEU A 135 11.05 -15.43 2.99
N THR A 136 11.41 -15.71 4.23
CA THR A 136 11.97 -14.70 5.16
C THR A 136 13.39 -14.27 4.78
N SER A 137 14.18 -15.16 4.14
CA SER A 137 15.55 -14.87 3.74
C SER A 137 15.69 -13.72 2.75
N ILE A 138 14.64 -13.42 1.97
CA ILE A 138 14.69 -12.39 0.92
C ILE A 138 14.74 -10.96 1.49
N TYR A 139 14.28 -10.75 2.73
CA TYR A 139 14.20 -9.43 3.36
C TYR A 139 15.53 -9.04 4.01
N ARG A 140 16.24 -10.02 4.60
CA ARG A 140 17.44 -9.78 5.42
C ARG A 140 18.51 -8.91 4.74
N PRO A 141 18.86 -9.11 3.45
CA PRO A 141 19.87 -8.28 2.80
C PRO A 141 19.54 -6.79 2.77
N TYR A 142 18.27 -6.43 2.63
CA TYR A 142 17.81 -5.04 2.59
C TYR A 142 17.85 -4.41 3.98
N LEU A 143 17.47 -5.16 5.01
CA LEU A 143 17.29 -4.66 6.37
C LEU A 143 18.62 -4.52 7.15
N ASN A 144 19.74 -5.03 6.65
CA ASN A 144 21.03 -4.95 7.36
C ASN A 144 21.54 -3.51 7.57
N ILE A 145 20.98 -2.53 6.87
CA ILE A 145 21.38 -1.12 6.99
C ILE A 145 20.57 -0.34 8.02
N THR A 146 19.50 -0.92 8.58
CA THR A 146 18.52 -0.23 9.43
C THR A 146 19.18 0.52 10.58
N GLU A 147 20.04 -0.16 11.34
CA GLU A 147 20.71 0.42 12.51
C GLU A 147 21.59 1.62 12.13
N LYS A 148 22.38 1.46 11.06
CA LYS A 148 23.27 2.51 10.57
C LYS A 148 22.46 3.74 10.18
N LEU A 149 21.43 3.57 9.34
CA LEU A 149 20.62 4.70 8.88
C LEU A 149 19.85 5.36 10.01
N HIS A 150 19.31 4.59 10.95
CA HIS A 150 18.65 5.18 12.13
C HIS A 150 19.63 6.01 12.95
N ARG A 151 20.84 5.51 13.19
CA ARG A 151 21.88 6.26 13.90
C ARG A 151 22.28 7.53 13.15
N GLU A 152 22.42 7.45 11.83
CA GLU A 152 22.79 8.57 10.96
C GLU A 152 21.71 9.64 10.84
N LEU A 153 20.43 9.27 10.93
CA LEU A 153 19.30 10.20 10.83
C LEU A 153 18.87 10.74 12.19
N PHE A 154 18.90 9.92 13.24
CA PHE A 154 18.30 10.25 14.53
C PHE A 154 19.31 10.32 15.68
N GLY A 155 20.60 10.10 15.43
CA GLY A 155 21.64 10.04 16.46
C GLY A 155 21.56 8.80 17.36
N ARG A 156 20.62 7.90 17.11
CA ARG A 156 20.36 6.70 17.91
C ARG A 156 19.70 5.59 17.08
N SER A 157 19.76 4.38 17.58
CA SER A 157 19.20 3.18 16.95
C SER A 157 18.84 2.15 18.01
N PHE A 158 18.13 1.10 17.61
CA PHE A 158 17.88 -0.06 18.47
C PHE A 158 19.05 -1.05 18.40
N LYS A 159 19.23 -1.83 19.46
CA LYS A 159 20.21 -2.92 19.51
C LYS A 159 19.76 -4.11 18.66
N ASP A 160 18.46 -4.38 18.67
CA ASP A 160 17.86 -5.52 17.99
C ASP A 160 16.67 -5.04 17.15
N TYR A 161 16.53 -5.60 15.95
CA TYR A 161 15.39 -5.37 15.06
C TYR A 161 14.77 -6.71 14.70
N LYS A 162 13.52 -6.91 15.09
CA LYS A 162 12.80 -8.18 14.90
C LYS A 162 11.63 -7.99 13.95
N VAL A 163 11.59 -8.78 12.89
CA VAL A 163 10.48 -8.86 11.94
C VAL A 163 9.78 -10.20 12.16
N GLU A 164 8.57 -10.13 12.69
CA GLU A 164 7.72 -11.28 13.02
C GLU A 164 6.56 -11.35 12.03
N LEU A 165 6.59 -12.36 11.16
CA LEU A 165 5.64 -12.50 10.07
C LEU A 165 4.61 -13.59 10.36
N SER A 166 3.36 -13.34 9.98
CA SER A 166 2.39 -14.41 9.74
C SER A 166 2.51 -14.89 8.30
N TYR A 167 2.67 -16.21 8.13
CA TYR A 167 2.68 -16.81 6.80
C TYR A 167 1.26 -16.92 6.25
N SER A 168 0.30 -17.27 7.10
CA SER A 168 -1.03 -17.67 6.68
C SER A 168 -2.09 -16.59 6.66
N LEU A 169 -1.95 -15.59 7.54
CA LEU A 169 -2.98 -14.57 7.78
C LEU A 169 -2.44 -13.18 7.49
N TYR A 170 -3.25 -12.35 6.85
CA TYR A 170 -3.04 -10.91 6.81
C TYR A 170 -3.21 -10.36 8.22
N ILE A 171 -2.13 -9.77 8.73
CA ILE A 171 -2.13 -9.00 9.96
C ILE A 171 -1.69 -7.61 9.54
N HIS A 172 -2.49 -6.60 9.86
CA HIS A 172 -2.14 -5.21 9.63
C HIS A 172 -0.72 -4.95 10.15
N PRO A 173 0.20 -4.43 9.31
CA PRO A 173 1.55 -4.09 9.75
C PRO A 173 1.51 -3.12 10.92
N HIS A 174 2.26 -3.42 11.97
CA HIS A 174 2.40 -2.51 13.11
C HIS A 174 3.77 -2.67 13.77
N SER A 175 4.16 -1.62 14.49
CA SER A 175 5.40 -1.59 15.24
C SER A 175 5.18 -1.78 16.75
N GLY A 176 6.14 -2.44 17.39
CA GLY A 176 6.27 -2.52 18.83
C GLY A 176 7.71 -2.21 19.23
N PHE A 177 7.95 -1.79 20.47
CA PHE A 177 9.33 -1.57 20.91
C PHE A 177 9.54 -1.74 22.41
N THR A 178 10.77 -2.12 22.77
CA THR A 178 11.33 -2.02 24.12
C THR A 178 12.48 -1.02 24.11
N ASN A 179 13.13 -0.83 25.25
CA ASN A 179 14.31 0.05 25.33
C ASN A 179 15.46 -0.37 24.39
N THR A 180 15.51 -1.63 23.96
CA THR A 180 16.63 -2.15 23.15
C THR A 180 16.19 -2.74 21.81
N THR A 181 14.91 -3.01 21.61
CA THR A 181 14.43 -3.81 20.49
C THR A 181 13.27 -3.13 19.78
N ALA A 182 13.34 -2.99 18.46
CA ALA A 182 12.21 -2.65 17.62
C ALA A 182 11.60 -3.92 17.00
N TYR A 183 10.28 -3.98 16.96
CA TYR A 183 9.49 -5.07 16.42
C TYR A 183 8.66 -4.57 15.25
N TYR A 184 8.63 -5.36 14.20
CA TYR A 184 7.63 -5.33 13.15
C TYR A 184 6.78 -6.59 13.31
N VAL A 185 5.47 -6.44 13.25
CA VAL A 185 4.52 -7.55 13.21
C VAL A 185 3.58 -7.36 12.02
N GLY A 186 3.39 -8.40 11.19
CA GLY A 186 2.48 -8.30 10.05
C GLY A 186 2.39 -9.57 9.19
N GLY A 187 1.52 -9.55 8.18
CA GLY A 187 1.40 -10.65 7.21
C GLY A 187 2.53 -10.65 6.17
N ILE A 188 2.90 -11.82 5.66
CA ILE A 188 3.88 -11.94 4.58
C ILE A 188 3.24 -11.73 3.20
N LEU A 189 3.93 -10.98 2.33
CA LEU A 189 3.50 -10.80 0.95
C LEU A 189 4.10 -11.91 0.06
N HIS A 190 3.31 -12.95 -0.24
CA HIS A 190 3.72 -14.14 -1.00
C HIS A 190 4.12 -13.89 -2.46
N ALA A 191 3.82 -12.71 -3.02
CA ALA A 191 4.10 -12.40 -4.41
C ALA A 191 5.53 -11.86 -4.63
N ALA A 192 6.17 -12.31 -5.71
CA ALA A 192 7.46 -11.80 -6.16
C ALA A 192 7.35 -10.39 -6.79
N GLY A 193 8.48 -9.73 -6.97
CA GLY A 193 8.54 -8.41 -7.61
C GLY A 193 8.00 -7.30 -6.70
N VAL A 194 6.95 -6.61 -7.14
CA VAL A 194 6.38 -5.39 -6.52
C VAL A 194 6.03 -5.60 -5.05
N SER A 195 5.38 -6.72 -4.74
CA SER A 195 4.93 -7.02 -3.38
C SER A 195 6.10 -7.26 -2.41
N ARG A 196 7.25 -7.73 -2.90
CA ARG A 196 8.47 -7.83 -2.08
C ARG A 196 8.96 -6.44 -1.67
N TYR A 197 9.08 -5.53 -2.62
CA TYR A 197 9.55 -4.17 -2.34
C TYR A 197 8.57 -3.41 -1.45
N GLN A 198 7.27 -3.62 -1.64
CA GLN A 198 6.24 -3.10 -0.75
C GLN A 198 6.49 -3.60 0.69
N GLY A 199 6.66 -4.91 0.88
CA GLY A 199 6.93 -5.46 2.22
C GLY A 199 8.21 -4.91 2.86
N ILE A 200 9.27 -4.68 2.09
CA ILE A 200 10.50 -4.06 2.60
C ILE A 200 10.24 -2.62 3.05
N CYS A 201 9.55 -1.81 2.26
CA CYS A 201 9.27 -0.42 2.64
C CYS A 201 8.28 -0.34 3.81
N THR A 202 7.30 -1.24 3.89
CA THR A 202 6.42 -1.35 5.08
C THR A 202 7.22 -1.72 6.34
N ILE A 203 8.21 -2.63 6.26
CA ILE A 203 9.05 -2.94 7.43
C ILE A 203 9.87 -1.71 7.87
N PHE A 204 10.47 -0.98 6.93
CA PHE A 204 11.19 0.26 7.28
C PHE A 204 10.27 1.33 7.86
N HIS A 205 9.04 1.45 7.34
CA HIS A 205 8.01 2.34 7.84
C HIS A 205 7.73 2.05 9.32
N GLU A 206 7.40 0.81 9.66
CA GLU A 206 7.12 0.45 11.06
C GLU A 206 8.31 0.64 11.98
N PHE A 207 9.53 0.28 11.55
CA PHE A 207 10.73 0.51 12.35
C PHE A 207 11.04 1.99 12.58
N THR A 208 10.50 2.88 11.76
CA THR A 208 10.74 4.32 11.83
C THR A 208 9.82 5.01 12.85
N HIS A 209 8.58 4.54 13.03
CA HIS A 209 7.59 5.14 13.95
C HIS A 209 8.16 5.49 15.34
N PRO A 210 8.81 4.57 16.08
CA PRO A 210 9.30 4.88 17.43
C PRO A 210 10.32 6.04 17.51
N LEU A 211 11.01 6.32 16.40
CA LEU A 211 12.02 7.38 16.29
C LEU A 211 11.40 8.71 15.85
N VAL A 212 10.52 8.67 14.85
CA VAL A 212 9.80 9.85 14.36
C VAL A 212 8.82 10.37 15.39
N ASP A 213 8.17 9.51 16.18
CA ASP A 213 7.23 9.91 17.24
C ASP A 213 7.87 10.86 18.24
N GLN A 214 9.11 10.57 18.62
CA GLN A 214 9.86 11.40 19.55
C GLN A 214 10.36 12.69 18.90
N LEU A 215 10.59 12.67 17.59
CA LEU A 215 10.99 13.84 16.81
C LEU A 215 9.83 14.84 16.67
N VAL A 216 8.65 14.37 16.28
CA VAL A 216 7.47 15.22 16.01
C VAL A 216 6.81 15.71 17.30
N THR A 217 6.89 14.96 18.40
CA THR A 217 6.36 15.42 19.71
C THR A 217 7.09 16.66 20.24
N ASN A 218 8.34 16.86 19.86
CA ASN A 218 9.21 17.92 20.39
C ASN A 218 9.26 19.19 19.51
N VAL A 219 8.60 19.19 18.35
CA VAL A 219 8.57 20.34 17.42
C VAL A 219 7.14 20.63 16.96
N THR A 220 6.78 21.91 16.88
CA THR A 220 5.43 22.31 16.48
C THR A 220 5.33 22.60 14.97
N PHE A 221 4.47 21.87 14.28
CA PHE A 221 4.11 22.11 12.88
C PHE A 221 2.90 23.05 12.72
N LYS A 222 2.54 23.80 13.77
CA LYS A 222 1.32 24.61 13.81
C LYS A 222 1.26 25.66 12.68
N ASN A 223 2.39 26.28 12.34
CA ASN A 223 2.43 27.32 11.29
C ASN A 223 2.19 26.78 9.88
N VAL A 224 2.37 25.47 9.69
CA VAL A 224 2.15 24.78 8.42
C VAL A 224 0.95 23.84 8.50
N SER A 225 0.08 23.97 9.51
CA SER A 225 -1.08 23.08 9.66
C SER A 225 -2.10 23.19 8.52
N TYR A 226 -2.01 24.24 7.69
CA TYR A 226 -2.86 24.41 6.51
C TYR A 226 -2.69 23.29 5.47
N TYR A 227 -1.59 22.52 5.46
CA TYR A 227 -1.49 21.31 4.62
C TYR A 227 -2.55 20.27 4.97
N LEU A 228 -2.75 19.99 6.26
CA LEU A 228 -3.82 19.10 6.71
C LEU A 228 -5.20 19.67 6.34
N SER A 229 -5.40 20.98 6.51
CA SER A 229 -6.65 21.64 6.11
C SER A 229 -6.91 21.51 4.60
N GLY A 230 -5.86 21.65 3.77
CA GLY A 230 -5.92 21.47 2.32
C GLY A 230 -6.36 20.05 1.95
N ILE A 231 -5.73 19.03 2.53
CA ILE A 231 -6.12 17.63 2.31
C ILE A 231 -7.54 17.34 2.80
N LYS A 232 -7.93 17.80 3.98
CA LYS A 232 -9.31 17.64 4.50
C LYS A 232 -10.35 18.35 3.65
N THR A 233 -10.00 19.48 3.04
CA THR A 233 -10.89 20.19 2.11
C THR A 233 -11.07 19.41 0.82
N ARG A 234 -10.01 18.76 0.33
CA ARG A 234 -10.04 17.95 -0.89
C ARG A 234 -10.73 16.59 -0.69
N TYR A 235 -10.48 15.94 0.44
CA TYR A 235 -10.96 14.59 0.76
C TYR A 235 -11.73 14.53 2.10
N PRO A 236 -12.81 15.30 2.29
CA PRO A 236 -13.50 15.38 3.57
C PRO A 236 -14.11 14.05 4.03
N LYS A 237 -14.57 13.17 3.12
CA LYS A 237 -15.16 11.88 3.52
C LYS A 237 -14.08 10.89 3.91
N ILE A 238 -13.06 10.69 3.08
CA ILE A 238 -11.98 9.73 3.35
C ILE A 238 -11.24 10.10 4.63
N THR A 239 -10.84 11.36 4.78
CA THR A 239 -10.11 11.81 5.98
C THR A 239 -10.95 11.71 7.26
N SER A 240 -12.28 11.79 7.17
CA SER A 240 -13.17 11.59 8.33
C SER A 240 -13.30 10.12 8.76
N LEU A 241 -13.09 9.18 7.82
CA LEU A 241 -13.10 7.75 8.09
C LEU A 241 -11.74 7.23 8.61
N ASP A 242 -10.71 8.07 8.54
CA ASP A 242 -9.35 7.76 8.96
C ASP A 242 -8.81 8.78 9.99
N PRO A 243 -9.35 8.77 11.21
CA PRO A 243 -8.84 9.64 12.28
C PRO A 243 -7.41 9.27 12.71
N MET A 244 -6.93 8.06 12.40
CA MET A 244 -5.59 7.59 12.76
C MET A 244 -4.49 8.34 12.02
N HIS A 245 -4.76 8.85 10.81
CA HIS A 245 -3.78 9.63 10.04
C HIS A 245 -4.16 11.11 9.91
N PHE A 246 -5.45 11.48 10.04
CA PHE A 246 -5.91 12.85 9.77
C PHE A 246 -6.52 13.59 10.97
N SER A 247 -6.55 13.05 12.19
CA SER A 247 -7.21 13.74 13.31
C SER A 247 -6.59 15.11 13.64
N ASN A 248 -5.26 15.24 13.57
CA ASN A 248 -4.54 16.49 13.80
C ASN A 248 -3.23 16.58 12.99
N TYR A 249 -2.65 17.78 12.91
CA TYR A 249 -1.47 18.03 12.07
C TYR A 249 -0.22 17.27 12.55
N THR A 250 -0.07 17.01 13.85
CA THR A 250 1.07 16.25 14.39
C THR A 250 1.05 14.83 13.83
N ILE A 251 -0.11 14.19 13.86
CA ILE A 251 -0.29 12.83 13.32
C ILE A 251 -0.08 12.81 11.81
N TYR A 252 -0.66 13.76 11.08
CA TYR A 252 -0.50 13.87 9.63
C TYR A 252 0.97 14.00 9.20
N PHE A 253 1.73 14.88 9.86
CA PHE A 253 3.15 15.06 9.54
C PHE A 253 4.02 13.92 10.05
N LYS A 254 3.69 13.32 11.20
CA LYS A 254 4.34 12.10 11.67
C LYS A 254 4.28 11.03 10.58
N GLU A 255 3.10 10.76 10.04
CA GLU A 255 2.91 9.73 9.03
C GLU A 255 3.71 10.03 7.75
N GLY A 256 3.62 11.26 7.23
CA GLY A 256 4.37 11.66 6.04
C GLY A 256 5.88 11.60 6.20
N ILE A 257 6.41 12.01 7.36
CA ILE A 257 7.84 11.92 7.66
C ILE A 257 8.27 10.44 7.82
N THR A 258 7.48 9.61 8.50
CA THR A 258 7.73 8.17 8.64
C THR A 258 7.81 7.50 7.28
N GLU A 259 6.83 7.72 6.41
CA GLU A 259 6.81 7.19 5.04
C GLU A 259 8.07 7.60 4.26
N SER A 260 8.44 8.88 4.34
CA SER A 260 9.56 9.43 3.56
C SER A 260 10.92 8.95 4.06
N VAL A 261 11.08 8.75 5.38
CA VAL A 261 12.26 8.12 5.94
C VAL A 261 12.34 6.66 5.50
N ALA A 262 11.22 5.93 5.51
CA ALA A 262 11.18 4.55 5.05
C ALA A 262 11.58 4.43 3.57
N GLU A 263 11.12 5.36 2.73
CA GLU A 263 11.49 5.44 1.32
C GLU A 263 12.98 5.77 1.13
N PHE A 264 13.52 6.71 1.91
CA PHE A 264 14.95 6.99 1.93
C PHE A 264 15.76 5.75 2.31
N MET A 265 15.32 5.00 3.31
CA MET A 265 15.95 3.73 3.70
C MET A 265 15.83 2.68 2.59
N CYS A 266 14.68 2.57 1.93
CA CYS A 266 14.47 1.71 0.77
C CYS A 266 15.51 2.01 -0.34
N LEU A 267 15.72 3.28 -0.70
CA LEU A 267 16.72 3.67 -1.69
C LEU A 267 18.14 3.23 -1.29
N ASN A 268 18.52 3.44 -0.03
CA ASN A 268 19.83 3.06 0.48
C ASN A 268 20.00 1.54 0.65
N ALA A 269 18.89 0.79 0.75
CA ALA A 269 18.87 -0.67 0.81
C ALA A 269 18.92 -1.34 -0.57
N GLY A 270 18.91 -0.55 -1.65
CA GLY A 270 18.92 -1.07 -3.02
C GLY A 270 17.53 -1.44 -3.55
N VAL A 271 16.45 -0.94 -2.93
CA VAL A 271 15.12 -0.96 -3.56
C VAL A 271 15.15 -0.04 -4.80
N PRO A 272 14.63 -0.46 -5.96
CA PRO A 272 14.68 0.35 -7.18
C PRO A 272 14.04 1.72 -6.99
N ARG A 273 14.72 2.79 -7.46
CA ARG A 273 14.19 4.16 -7.42
C ARG A 273 12.83 4.29 -8.12
N ASP A 274 12.63 3.57 -9.22
CA ASP A 274 11.33 3.51 -9.92
C ASP A 274 10.21 3.03 -9.00
N PHE A 275 10.48 2.06 -8.11
CA PHE A 275 9.49 1.55 -7.16
C PHE A 275 9.21 2.57 -6.05
N VAL A 276 10.25 3.23 -5.53
CA VAL A 276 10.07 4.29 -4.53
C VAL A 276 9.29 5.46 -5.12
N ARG A 277 9.51 5.82 -6.39
CA ARG A 277 8.73 6.84 -7.09
C ARG A 277 7.27 6.42 -7.29
N TYR A 278 7.02 5.16 -7.63
CA TYR A 278 5.67 4.60 -7.70
C TYR A 278 4.94 4.71 -6.35
N ARG A 279 5.62 4.33 -5.26
CA ARG A 279 5.08 4.44 -3.90
C ARG A 279 4.77 5.90 -3.54
N ASN A 280 5.69 6.82 -3.81
CA ASN A 280 5.47 8.26 -3.60
C ASN A 280 4.18 8.78 -4.23
N LEU A 281 3.87 8.34 -5.44
CA LEU A 281 2.65 8.79 -6.13
C LEU A 281 1.38 8.21 -5.48
N LEU A 282 1.45 6.98 -4.96
CA LEU A 282 0.36 6.36 -4.20
C LEU A 282 0.09 7.06 -2.87
N TYR A 283 1.15 7.44 -2.15
CA TYR A 283 1.07 8.07 -0.83
C TYR A 283 1.22 9.59 -0.88
N SER A 284 1.07 10.19 -2.06
CA SER A 284 1.33 11.61 -2.33
C SER A 284 0.52 12.59 -1.46
N LEU A 285 -0.62 12.13 -0.93
CA LEU A 285 -1.44 12.88 0.03
C LEU A 285 -0.72 13.20 1.36
N PHE A 286 0.39 12.51 1.66
CA PHE A 286 1.24 12.73 2.84
C PHE A 286 2.52 13.53 2.55
N LEU A 287 2.61 14.20 1.39
CA LEU A 287 3.79 15.00 1.01
C LEU A 287 5.08 14.18 0.92
N THR A 288 4.99 12.87 0.63
CA THR A 288 6.13 11.95 0.71
C THR A 288 7.28 12.36 -0.20
N GLU A 289 6.98 12.83 -1.42
CA GLU A 289 8.02 13.24 -2.38
C GLU A 289 8.79 14.46 -1.84
N ASP A 290 8.08 15.43 -1.29
CA ASP A 290 8.68 16.65 -0.73
C ASP A 290 9.55 16.37 0.48
N PHE A 291 9.06 15.53 1.40
CA PHE A 291 9.81 15.12 2.57
C PHE A 291 11.01 14.24 2.21
N LEU A 292 10.87 13.33 1.24
CA LEU A 292 11.98 12.51 0.75
C LEU A 292 13.09 13.38 0.15
N GLU A 293 12.75 14.41 -0.63
CA GLU A 293 13.72 15.37 -1.16
C GLU A 293 14.45 16.13 -0.05
N GLU A 294 13.75 16.53 1.01
CA GLU A 294 14.35 17.19 2.17
C GLU A 294 15.26 16.25 2.97
N ILE A 295 14.90 14.98 3.13
CA ILE A 295 15.75 13.98 3.79
C ILE A 295 17.00 13.69 2.95
N GLU A 296 16.88 13.56 1.62
CA GLU A 296 18.03 13.42 0.73
C GLU A 296 18.93 14.68 0.79
N ARG A 297 18.34 15.88 0.86
CA ARG A 297 19.09 17.15 0.99
C ARG A 297 19.84 17.19 2.30
N PHE A 298 19.15 16.98 3.42
CA PHE A 298 19.73 16.89 4.76
C PHE A 298 20.90 15.90 4.76
N ASN A 299 20.71 14.69 4.26
CA ASN A 299 21.77 13.68 4.28
C ASN A 299 23.00 14.07 3.44
N LYS A 300 22.85 14.91 2.40
CA LYS A 300 23.95 15.43 1.58
C LYS A 300 24.68 16.60 2.23
N THR A 301 24.00 17.41 3.04
CA THR A 301 24.54 18.67 3.56
C THR A 301 24.83 18.68 5.05
N LYS A 302 24.38 17.67 5.80
CA LYS A 302 24.49 17.62 7.26
C LYS A 302 25.94 17.67 7.73
N HIS A 303 26.15 18.35 8.85
CA HIS A 303 27.42 18.33 9.57
C HIS A 303 27.57 17.05 10.41
N GLU A 304 28.79 16.80 10.90
CA GLU A 304 29.06 15.68 11.81
C GLU A 304 28.20 15.81 13.08
N ASN A 305 27.51 14.72 13.45
CA ASN A 305 26.55 14.63 14.57
C ASN A 305 25.23 15.42 14.39
N GLU A 306 25.02 16.11 13.28
CA GLU A 306 23.73 16.72 12.99
C GLU A 306 22.70 15.63 12.63
N THR A 307 21.52 15.74 13.23
CA THR A 307 20.41 14.80 13.08
C THR A 307 19.22 15.45 12.36
N LEU A 308 18.28 14.64 11.91
CA LEU A 308 17.04 15.10 11.31
C LEU A 308 16.24 16.00 12.27
N PHE A 309 16.39 15.80 13.59
CA PHE A 309 15.81 16.66 14.61
C PHE A 309 16.34 18.10 14.51
N ASP A 310 17.65 18.26 14.33
CA ASP A 310 18.30 19.56 14.17
C ASP A 310 17.87 20.25 12.87
N TYR A 311 17.52 19.46 11.86
CA TYR A 311 17.07 19.94 10.55
C TYR A 311 15.60 20.38 10.52
N LEU A 312 14.76 20.00 11.49
CA LEU A 312 13.31 20.31 11.44
C LEU A 312 12.96 21.79 11.30
N PRO A 313 13.66 22.74 11.95
CA PRO A 313 13.39 24.16 11.73
C PRO A 313 13.67 24.59 10.28
N VAL A 314 14.62 23.95 9.60
CA VAL A 314 14.89 24.19 8.17
C VAL A 314 13.76 23.62 7.32
N LEU A 315 13.34 22.38 7.60
CA LEU A 315 12.21 21.73 6.93
C LEU A 315 10.94 22.60 7.00
N ILE A 316 10.57 23.09 8.19
CA ILE A 316 9.35 23.92 8.36
C ILE A 316 9.43 25.20 7.52
N ARG A 317 10.60 25.86 7.46
CA ARG A 317 10.78 27.04 6.59
C ARG A 317 10.65 26.71 5.12
N HIS A 318 11.13 25.54 4.68
CA HIS A 318 10.93 25.09 3.30
C HIS A 318 9.46 24.80 3.03
N MET A 319 8.75 24.17 3.96
CA MET A 319 7.30 23.94 3.86
C MET A 319 6.51 25.25 3.72
N GLU A 320 6.89 26.31 4.43
CA GLU A 320 6.33 27.66 4.27
C GLU A 320 6.61 28.27 2.89
N SER A 321 7.64 27.80 2.19
CA SER A 321 7.96 28.24 0.82
C SER A 321 7.25 27.44 -0.27
N TRP A 322 6.88 26.18 0.01
CA TRP A 322 6.20 25.31 -0.96
C TRP A 322 4.77 25.80 -1.24
N ALA A 323 4.06 26.21 -0.19
CA ALA A 323 2.70 26.72 -0.26
C ALA A 323 2.43 27.68 0.92
N THR A 324 1.35 28.43 0.81
CA THR A 324 0.77 29.25 1.88
C THR A 324 -0.65 28.77 2.15
N GLU A 325 -1.26 29.21 3.26
CA GLU A 325 -2.66 28.91 3.57
C GLU A 325 -3.60 29.27 2.40
N ASP A 326 -3.33 30.38 1.71
CA ASP A 326 -4.15 30.86 0.59
C ASP A 326 -4.00 30.03 -0.70
N ASN A 327 -2.91 29.28 -0.86
CA ASN A 327 -2.62 28.57 -2.11
C ASN A 327 -2.43 27.05 -1.95
N VAL A 328 -2.55 26.51 -0.75
CA VAL A 328 -2.35 25.08 -0.45
C VAL A 328 -3.25 24.15 -1.28
N SER A 329 -4.48 24.55 -1.56
CA SER A 329 -5.37 23.78 -2.44
C SER A 329 -4.80 23.68 -3.86
N ARG A 330 -4.27 24.79 -4.39
CA ARG A 330 -3.61 24.81 -5.71
C ARG A 330 -2.33 23.98 -5.70
N TYR A 331 -1.58 24.01 -4.60
CA TYR A 331 -0.40 23.17 -4.44
C TYR A 331 -0.75 21.69 -4.66
N PHE A 332 -1.74 21.18 -3.92
CA PHE A 332 -2.21 19.80 -4.09
C PHE A 332 -2.78 19.54 -5.47
N ASP A 333 -3.51 20.48 -6.06
CA ASP A 333 -4.06 20.34 -7.41
C ASP A 333 -3.01 20.18 -8.51
N THR A 334 -1.82 20.74 -8.31
CA THR A 334 -0.70 20.63 -9.26
C THR A 334 0.18 19.40 -9.06
N LYS A 335 0.13 18.77 -7.87
CA LYS A 335 0.99 17.64 -7.51
C LYS A 335 0.28 16.31 -7.42
N LEU A 336 -0.94 16.30 -6.90
CA LEU A 336 -1.67 15.05 -6.66
C LEU A 336 -2.23 14.51 -7.98
N PRO A 337 -1.84 13.29 -8.38
CA PRO A 337 -2.50 12.62 -9.48
C PRO A 337 -3.97 12.32 -9.13
N ILE A 338 -4.78 12.01 -10.13
CA ILE A 338 -6.11 11.43 -9.87
C ILE A 338 -5.91 10.00 -9.38
N LEU A 339 -6.40 9.69 -8.19
CA LEU A 339 -6.23 8.37 -7.58
C LEU A 339 -7.58 7.65 -7.38
N GLY A 340 -7.52 6.44 -6.83
CA GLY A 340 -8.70 5.72 -6.37
C GLY A 340 -9.49 6.49 -5.30
N GLU A 341 -8.78 7.25 -4.49
CA GLU A 341 -9.29 8.12 -3.44
C GLU A 341 -10.20 9.21 -4.03
N ASP A 342 -9.88 9.80 -5.19
CA ASP A 342 -10.77 10.77 -5.84
C ASP A 342 -12.11 10.12 -6.25
N PHE A 343 -12.08 8.87 -6.71
CA PHE A 343 -13.31 8.13 -7.02
C PHE A 343 -14.09 7.80 -5.75
N ALA A 344 -13.42 7.29 -4.72
CA ALA A 344 -14.03 6.94 -3.44
C ALA A 344 -14.66 8.17 -2.77
N GLU A 345 -13.94 9.28 -2.67
CA GLU A 345 -14.41 10.54 -2.10
C GLU A 345 -15.68 11.04 -2.79
N SER A 346 -15.66 11.11 -4.13
CA SER A 346 -16.82 11.57 -4.89
C SER A 346 -18.04 10.65 -4.76
N VAL A 347 -17.83 9.34 -4.62
CA VAL A 347 -18.92 8.39 -4.39
C VAL A 347 -19.43 8.46 -2.96
N LEU A 348 -18.57 8.62 -1.96
CA LEU A 348 -18.99 8.79 -0.57
C LEU A 348 -19.82 10.08 -0.37
N ASP A 349 -19.49 11.13 -1.12
CA ASP A 349 -20.26 12.38 -1.15
C ASP A 349 -21.66 12.19 -1.77
N SER A 350 -21.75 11.65 -2.99
CA SER A 350 -23.03 11.56 -3.72
C SER A 350 -23.87 10.32 -3.42
N ARG A 351 -23.22 9.23 -3.01
CA ARG A 351 -23.74 7.86 -2.93
C ARG A 351 -24.37 7.34 -4.21
N ARG A 352 -24.04 7.92 -5.37
CA ARG A 352 -24.65 7.60 -6.66
C ARG A 352 -23.60 7.30 -7.73
N ILE A 353 -23.81 6.19 -8.41
CA ILE A 353 -23.00 5.75 -9.55
C ILE A 353 -23.94 5.32 -10.68
N VAL A 354 -23.62 5.71 -11.90
CA VAL A 354 -24.25 5.22 -13.12
C VAL A 354 -23.22 4.41 -13.91
N ILE A 355 -23.48 3.12 -14.10
CA ILE A 355 -22.71 2.25 -14.97
C ILE A 355 -23.38 2.22 -16.33
N ILE A 356 -22.63 2.56 -17.38
CA ILE A 356 -23.14 2.69 -18.74
C ILE A 356 -22.44 1.70 -19.66
N TYR A 357 -23.17 0.75 -20.22
CA TYR A 357 -22.64 -0.21 -21.19
C TYR A 357 -23.04 0.13 -22.64
N GLY A 358 -22.20 -0.30 -23.57
CA GLY A 358 -22.41 -0.05 -24.99
C GLY A 358 -23.42 -0.96 -25.67
N THR A 359 -24.23 -0.42 -26.59
CA THR A 359 -25.17 -1.21 -27.43
C THR A 359 -24.78 -1.27 -28.90
N ARG A 360 -23.64 -0.69 -29.28
CA ARG A 360 -23.19 -0.59 -30.67
C ARG A 360 -22.28 -1.73 -31.11
N ASN A 361 -22.18 -2.78 -30.31
CA ASN A 361 -21.33 -3.91 -30.65
C ASN A 361 -21.80 -4.55 -31.97
N PRO A 362 -20.93 -4.64 -33.01
CA PRO A 362 -21.30 -5.28 -34.28
C PRO A 362 -21.72 -6.74 -34.10
N ASP A 363 -21.21 -7.40 -33.06
CA ASP A 363 -21.60 -8.73 -32.63
C ASP A 363 -22.70 -8.63 -31.56
N LYS A 364 -23.92 -9.13 -31.86
CA LYS A 364 -25.06 -9.11 -30.93
C LYS A 364 -24.75 -9.83 -29.60
N SER A 365 -23.91 -10.87 -29.62
CA SER A 365 -23.49 -11.55 -28.40
C SER A 365 -22.61 -10.64 -27.53
N GLY A 366 -21.91 -9.68 -28.14
CA GLY A 366 -21.08 -8.69 -27.47
C GLY A 366 -21.89 -7.71 -26.62
N ILE A 367 -23.11 -7.33 -27.04
CA ILE A 367 -24.01 -6.48 -26.23
C ILE A 367 -24.35 -7.18 -24.91
N LEU A 368 -24.70 -8.46 -24.97
CA LEU A 368 -25.02 -9.24 -23.77
C LEU A 368 -23.81 -9.40 -22.83
N ILE A 369 -22.59 -9.51 -23.39
CA ILE A 369 -21.35 -9.57 -22.62
C ILE A 369 -21.09 -8.24 -21.91
N ASP A 370 -21.22 -7.11 -22.61
CA ASP A 370 -21.02 -5.77 -22.03
C ASP A 370 -22.07 -5.49 -20.94
N GLN A 371 -23.32 -5.93 -21.13
CA GLN A 371 -24.35 -5.87 -20.09
C GLN A 371 -23.98 -6.70 -18.85
N ARG A 372 -23.54 -7.95 -19.04
CA ARG A 372 -23.11 -8.82 -17.92
C ARG A 372 -21.90 -8.24 -17.19
N ALA A 373 -20.96 -7.63 -17.91
CA ALA A 373 -19.82 -6.93 -17.33
C ALA A 373 -20.28 -5.75 -16.45
N ALA A 374 -21.24 -4.95 -16.93
CA ALA A 374 -21.82 -3.85 -16.14
C ALA A 374 -22.56 -4.33 -14.89
N GLU A 375 -23.36 -5.39 -14.98
CA GLU A 375 -24.04 -5.97 -13.81
C GLU A 375 -23.05 -6.60 -12.82
N ARG A 376 -21.94 -7.19 -13.31
CA ARG A 376 -20.87 -7.65 -12.43
C ARG A 376 -20.21 -6.48 -11.71
N LEU A 377 -19.84 -5.41 -12.43
CA LEU A 377 -19.26 -4.21 -11.82
C LEU A 377 -20.21 -3.58 -10.79
N LYS A 378 -21.52 -3.59 -11.04
CA LYS A 378 -22.51 -3.12 -10.07
C LYS A 378 -22.40 -3.86 -8.73
N TYR A 379 -22.26 -5.19 -8.76
CA TYR A 379 -22.05 -5.98 -7.56
C TYR A 379 -20.70 -5.66 -6.91
N GLU A 380 -19.62 -5.69 -7.67
CA GLU A 380 -18.26 -5.45 -7.17
C GLU A 380 -18.10 -4.07 -6.51
N VAL A 381 -18.65 -3.03 -7.13
CA VAL A 381 -18.60 -1.67 -6.59
C VAL A 381 -19.45 -1.56 -5.32
N LYS A 382 -20.65 -2.15 -5.29
CA LYS A 382 -21.46 -2.15 -4.07
C LYS A 382 -20.76 -2.86 -2.92
N GLU A 383 -20.19 -4.03 -3.19
CA GLU A 383 -19.46 -4.79 -2.16
C GLU A 383 -18.22 -4.04 -1.70
N MET A 384 -17.43 -3.45 -2.60
CA MET A 384 -16.27 -2.62 -2.24
C MET A 384 -16.65 -1.49 -1.27
N PHE A 385 -17.68 -0.69 -1.59
CA PHE A 385 -18.06 0.41 -0.70
C PHE A 385 -18.64 -0.06 0.64
N LYS A 386 -19.36 -1.19 0.62
CA LYS A 386 -19.91 -1.78 1.84
C LYS A 386 -18.81 -2.37 2.72
N SER A 387 -17.89 -3.14 2.15
CA SER A 387 -16.87 -3.88 2.91
C SER A 387 -15.73 -2.97 3.37
N THR A 388 -15.30 -2.03 2.52
CA THR A 388 -14.22 -1.10 2.83
C THR A 388 -14.72 0.09 3.65
N TYR A 389 -15.82 0.75 3.26
CA TYR A 389 -16.24 2.00 3.91
C TYR A 389 -17.51 1.87 4.76
N GLY A 390 -18.01 0.66 4.99
CA GLY A 390 -19.28 0.45 5.70
C GLY A 390 -20.48 1.14 5.03
N THR A 391 -20.37 1.52 3.75
CA THR A 391 -21.29 2.45 3.09
C THR A 391 -22.06 1.79 1.96
N GLN A 392 -23.39 1.87 2.01
CA GLN A 392 -24.23 1.47 0.89
C GLN A 392 -24.31 2.56 -0.18
N VAL A 393 -24.07 2.16 -1.43
CA VAL A 393 -24.13 3.06 -2.60
C VAL A 393 -25.25 2.65 -3.56
N ASN A 394 -25.89 3.66 -4.18
CA ASN A 394 -26.88 3.44 -5.22
C ASN A 394 -26.18 3.35 -6.58
N VAL A 395 -26.27 2.18 -7.21
CA VAL A 395 -25.65 1.91 -8.51
C VAL A 395 -26.73 1.54 -9.52
N THR A 396 -26.87 2.37 -10.54
CA THR A 396 -27.80 2.15 -11.66
C THR A 396 -27.03 1.68 -12.89
N VAL A 397 -27.54 0.67 -13.59
CA VAL A 397 -26.97 0.20 -14.86
C VAL A 397 -27.87 0.69 -15.99
N LYS A 398 -27.29 1.36 -16.99
CA LYS A 398 -27.97 1.85 -18.20
C LYS A 398 -27.19 1.43 -19.43
N PHE A 399 -27.89 1.35 -20.56
CA PHE A 399 -27.23 1.29 -21.85
C PHE A 399 -27.05 2.69 -22.43
N ASP A 400 -26.00 2.88 -23.24
CA ASP A 400 -25.60 4.17 -23.81
C ASP A 400 -26.73 5.00 -24.46
N LYS A 401 -27.70 4.37 -25.13
CA LYS A 401 -28.84 5.07 -25.76
C LYS A 401 -29.96 5.51 -24.79
N ALA A 402 -29.98 5.01 -23.56
CA ALA A 402 -30.98 5.39 -22.53
C ALA A 402 -30.42 6.36 -21.48
N VAL A 403 -29.20 6.84 -21.69
CA VAL A 403 -28.55 7.81 -20.81
C VAL A 403 -29.16 9.18 -21.05
N ILE A 404 -29.51 9.88 -19.97
CA ILE A 404 -29.93 11.29 -19.98
C ILE A 404 -28.81 12.19 -19.45
N PRO A 405 -28.81 13.50 -19.73
CA PRO A 405 -27.75 14.41 -19.27
C PRO A 405 -27.49 14.37 -17.76
N GLU A 406 -28.53 14.15 -16.95
CA GLU A 406 -28.38 14.06 -15.49
C GLU A 406 -27.61 12.81 -15.04
N ASP A 407 -27.67 11.71 -15.79
CA ASP A 407 -26.87 10.52 -15.52
C ASP A 407 -25.38 10.81 -15.72
N LEU A 408 -25.04 11.54 -16.79
CA LEU A 408 -23.68 11.92 -17.12
C LEU A 408 -23.06 12.87 -16.09
N ARG A 409 -23.87 13.56 -15.28
CA ARG A 409 -23.41 14.46 -14.22
C ARG A 409 -23.13 13.74 -12.88
N GLN A 410 -23.35 12.43 -12.79
CA GLN A 410 -23.05 11.60 -11.62
C GLN A 410 -21.61 11.06 -11.67
N ASN A 411 -21.24 10.21 -10.71
CA ASN A 411 -20.09 9.32 -10.92
C ASN A 411 -20.46 8.29 -12.00
N VAL A 412 -19.62 8.16 -13.02
CA VAL A 412 -19.92 7.34 -14.20
C VAL A 412 -18.87 6.24 -14.35
N ILE A 413 -19.31 5.03 -14.62
CA ILE A 413 -18.43 3.94 -15.09
C ILE A 413 -18.86 3.55 -16.50
N LEU A 414 -18.01 3.78 -17.49
CA LEU A 414 -18.23 3.37 -18.86
C LEU A 414 -17.69 1.96 -19.08
N VAL A 415 -18.53 1.06 -19.56
CA VAL A 415 -18.16 -0.30 -19.94
C VAL A 415 -18.08 -0.40 -21.46
N GLY A 416 -16.90 -0.74 -21.96
CA GLY A 416 -16.63 -0.92 -23.39
C GLY A 416 -15.93 0.26 -24.06
N GLY A 417 -15.10 -0.06 -25.05
CA GLY A 417 -14.33 0.92 -25.83
C GLY A 417 -15.17 1.65 -26.90
N PRO A 418 -14.56 2.54 -27.70
CA PRO A 418 -15.26 3.37 -28.69
C PRO A 418 -16.10 2.63 -29.73
N VAL A 419 -15.81 1.35 -29.98
CA VAL A 419 -16.61 0.53 -30.88
C VAL A 419 -17.96 0.20 -30.27
N SER A 420 -18.00 -0.25 -29.02
CA SER A 420 -19.22 -0.73 -28.38
C SER A 420 -19.99 0.38 -27.66
N ASN A 421 -19.31 1.35 -27.06
CA ASN A 421 -19.90 2.40 -26.24
C ASN A 421 -19.77 3.79 -26.90
N ASN A 422 -20.90 4.45 -27.16
CA ASN A 422 -20.92 5.75 -27.83
C ASN A 422 -20.27 6.88 -27.00
N ILE A 423 -20.44 6.85 -25.69
CA ILE A 423 -19.91 7.90 -24.81
C ILE A 423 -18.38 7.75 -24.72
N THR A 424 -17.87 6.52 -24.62
CA THR A 424 -16.40 6.29 -24.69
C THR A 424 -15.82 6.78 -26.01
N ARG A 425 -16.56 6.68 -27.12
CA ARG A 425 -16.12 7.21 -28.42
C ARG A 425 -16.03 8.73 -28.42
N GLU A 426 -17.03 9.42 -27.88
CA GLU A 426 -17.06 10.88 -27.78
C GLU A 426 -15.92 11.41 -26.90
N LEU A 427 -15.58 10.66 -25.83
CA LEU A 427 -14.49 11.03 -24.92
C LEU A 427 -13.10 10.65 -25.41
N ASN A 428 -12.98 9.80 -26.43
CA ASN A 428 -11.72 9.13 -26.76
C ASN A 428 -10.54 10.11 -27.03
N ASP A 429 -10.82 11.29 -27.59
CA ASP A 429 -9.79 12.28 -27.91
C ASP A 429 -9.29 13.04 -26.66
N VAL A 430 -10.08 13.06 -25.59
CA VAL A 430 -9.71 13.69 -24.31
C VAL A 430 -9.19 12.69 -23.27
N LEU A 431 -9.20 11.38 -23.56
CA LEU A 431 -8.64 10.37 -22.67
C LEU A 431 -7.09 10.43 -22.64
N PRO A 432 -6.48 10.39 -21.45
CA PRO A 432 -5.04 10.14 -21.30
C PRO A 432 -4.58 8.79 -21.87
N ILE A 433 -5.42 7.75 -21.87
CA ILE A 433 -5.21 6.45 -22.52
C ILE A 433 -6.27 6.24 -23.58
N LYS A 434 -5.97 6.64 -24.82
CA LYS A 434 -6.93 6.59 -25.92
C LYS A 434 -6.88 5.28 -26.71
N PHE A 435 -7.98 5.00 -27.39
CA PHE A 435 -8.08 3.90 -28.35
C PHE A 435 -7.82 4.44 -29.75
N VAL A 436 -6.90 3.82 -30.47
CA VAL A 436 -6.62 4.14 -31.88
C VAL A 436 -6.65 2.89 -32.72
N LYS A 437 -6.86 3.05 -34.03
CA LYS A 437 -6.89 1.94 -34.97
C LYS A 437 -5.62 1.95 -35.82
N TYR A 438 -4.77 0.94 -35.65
CA TYR A 438 -3.60 0.69 -36.50
C TYR A 438 -3.83 -0.57 -37.34
N ASN A 439 -3.75 -0.43 -38.67
CA ASN A 439 -3.90 -1.54 -39.63
C ASN A 439 -5.14 -2.44 -39.37
N GLY A 440 -6.26 -1.82 -39.02
CA GLY A 440 -7.50 -2.54 -38.76
C GLY A 440 -7.66 -3.06 -37.31
N THR A 441 -6.61 -3.01 -36.50
CA THR A 441 -6.61 -3.47 -35.10
C THR A 441 -6.71 -2.30 -34.13
N TRP A 442 -7.49 -2.47 -33.07
CA TRP A 442 -7.57 -1.48 -31.98
C TRP A 442 -6.38 -1.60 -31.05
N CYS A 443 -5.86 -0.47 -30.63
CA CYS A 443 -4.69 -0.35 -29.79
C CYS A 443 -4.93 0.70 -28.71
N LEU A 444 -4.30 0.53 -27.56
CA LEU A 444 -4.21 1.57 -26.53
C LEU A 444 -2.97 2.42 -26.77
N VAL A 445 -3.12 3.73 -26.58
CA VAL A 445 -2.03 4.71 -26.73
C VAL A 445 -2.07 5.72 -25.59
N ARG A 446 -0.91 6.05 -25.02
CA ARG A 446 -0.78 7.15 -24.06
C ARG A 446 -0.89 8.48 -24.79
N ASN A 447 -1.62 9.42 -24.21
CA ASN A 447 -1.89 10.74 -24.76
C ASN A 447 -1.53 11.81 -23.73
N PRO A 448 -0.22 12.04 -23.46
CA PRO A 448 0.23 12.93 -22.40
C PRO A 448 -0.20 14.39 -22.62
N SER A 449 -0.62 14.79 -23.82
CA SER A 449 -1.10 16.15 -24.11
C SER A 449 -2.42 16.52 -23.42
N ASN A 450 -3.15 15.54 -22.89
CA ASN A 450 -4.44 15.77 -22.22
C ASN A 450 -4.32 15.99 -20.70
N VAL A 451 -3.09 15.91 -20.17
CA VAL A 451 -2.77 16.00 -18.75
C VAL A 451 -1.54 16.89 -18.57
N THR A 452 -1.35 17.45 -17.38
CA THR A 452 -0.18 18.30 -17.11
C THR A 452 1.09 17.49 -16.88
N TRP A 453 0.94 16.26 -16.36
CA TRP A 453 2.02 15.34 -16.11
C TRP A 453 1.52 13.90 -16.21
N LEU A 454 2.36 12.98 -16.67
CA LEU A 454 2.06 11.55 -16.77
C LEU A 454 3.28 10.71 -16.40
N GLY A 455 3.14 9.82 -15.42
CA GLY A 455 4.11 8.80 -15.04
C GLY A 455 3.53 7.40 -15.21
N SER A 456 4.35 6.44 -15.64
CA SER A 456 3.89 5.08 -15.95
C SER A 456 4.88 4.04 -15.45
N PHE A 457 4.38 3.02 -14.77
CA PHE A 457 5.18 1.97 -14.15
C PHE A 457 4.67 0.62 -14.60
N ARG A 458 5.52 -0.15 -15.27
CA ARG A 458 5.19 -1.47 -15.76
C ARG A 458 5.78 -2.53 -14.86
N TYR A 459 5.00 -3.57 -14.59
CA TYR A 459 5.41 -4.64 -13.72
C TYR A 459 4.83 -6.00 -14.09
N SER A 460 5.53 -7.03 -13.62
CA SER A 460 5.11 -8.44 -13.59
C SER A 460 5.69 -9.08 -12.33
N GLU A 461 5.54 -10.39 -12.18
CA GLU A 461 6.19 -11.15 -11.11
C GLU A 461 7.73 -10.98 -11.08
N ARG A 462 8.35 -10.63 -12.22
CA ARG A 462 9.82 -10.63 -12.37
C ARG A 462 10.44 -9.27 -12.61
N TYR A 463 9.65 -8.23 -12.87
CA TYR A 463 10.19 -6.90 -13.16
C TYR A 463 9.29 -5.80 -12.63
N PHE A 464 9.90 -4.67 -12.31
CA PHE A 464 9.25 -3.41 -12.02
C PHE A 464 10.11 -2.31 -12.64
N LYS A 465 9.52 -1.45 -13.47
CA LYS A 465 10.25 -0.36 -14.12
C LYS A 465 9.34 0.80 -14.48
N GLU A 466 9.84 2.02 -14.31
CA GLU A 466 9.26 3.19 -14.96
C GLU A 466 9.42 3.09 -16.48
N VAL A 467 8.36 3.37 -17.22
CA VAL A 467 8.31 3.23 -18.67
C VAL A 467 8.03 4.58 -19.32
N THR A 468 9.09 5.21 -19.83
CA THR A 468 9.02 6.48 -20.56
C THR A 468 8.77 6.28 -22.05
N GLY A 469 8.32 7.34 -22.73
CA GLY A 469 8.12 7.36 -24.18
C GLY A 469 6.76 6.87 -24.64
N ASP A 470 6.64 6.76 -25.97
CA ASP A 470 5.38 6.39 -26.63
C ASP A 470 4.99 4.96 -26.30
N PHE A 471 3.74 4.80 -25.87
CA PHE A 471 3.13 3.49 -25.68
C PHE A 471 2.10 3.27 -26.78
N VAL A 472 2.25 2.18 -27.52
CA VAL A 472 1.22 1.65 -28.41
C VAL A 472 1.12 0.17 -28.16
N SER A 473 -0.06 -0.32 -27.79
CA SER A 473 -0.28 -1.76 -27.67
C SER A 473 -1.57 -2.21 -28.32
N CYS A 474 -1.41 -3.04 -29.35
CA CYS A 474 -2.49 -3.67 -30.12
C CYS A 474 -2.72 -5.12 -29.71
N ALA A 475 -2.10 -5.58 -28.62
CA ALA A 475 -2.13 -7.00 -28.27
C ALA A 475 -3.54 -7.43 -27.85
N LYS A 476 -3.96 -8.60 -28.35
CA LYS A 476 -5.25 -9.18 -28.03
C LYS A 476 -5.44 -9.35 -26.52
N GLY A 477 -6.63 -9.03 -26.03
CA GLY A 477 -6.99 -9.14 -24.63
C GLY A 477 -6.39 -8.09 -23.72
N ILE A 478 -5.82 -6.99 -24.24
CA ILE A 478 -5.40 -5.86 -23.40
C ILE A 478 -6.63 -5.05 -22.97
N GLY A 479 -6.69 -4.71 -21.68
CA GLY A 479 -7.71 -3.83 -21.11
C GLY A 479 -7.12 -2.68 -20.33
N VAL A 480 -7.91 -1.62 -20.14
CA VAL A 480 -7.62 -0.46 -19.32
C VAL A 480 -8.76 -0.16 -18.33
N ILE A 481 -8.38 0.24 -17.12
CA ILE A 481 -9.20 0.99 -16.17
C ILE A 481 -8.59 2.38 -16.10
N GLU A 482 -9.35 3.45 -16.39
CA GLU A 482 -8.83 4.81 -16.43
C GLU A 482 -9.80 5.79 -15.76
N ARG A 483 -9.29 6.70 -14.91
CA ARG A 483 -10.07 7.66 -14.13
C ARG A 483 -9.83 9.08 -14.60
N ILE A 484 -10.86 9.82 -14.95
CA ILE A 484 -10.75 11.25 -15.25
C ILE A 484 -11.79 12.03 -14.44
N ARG A 485 -11.52 13.32 -14.23
CA ARG A 485 -12.57 14.26 -13.84
C ARG A 485 -13.67 14.21 -14.87
N ASN A 486 -14.91 14.07 -14.39
CA ASN A 486 -16.05 13.93 -15.26
C ASN A 486 -16.25 15.24 -16.05
N PRO A 487 -16.22 15.20 -17.41
CA PRO A 487 -16.35 16.41 -18.24
C PRO A 487 -17.70 17.14 -18.09
N TRP A 488 -18.75 16.44 -17.66
CA TRP A 488 -20.08 17.00 -17.44
C TRP A 488 -20.28 17.54 -16.02
N ASN A 489 -19.41 17.15 -15.07
CA ASN A 489 -19.38 17.63 -13.70
C ASN A 489 -18.01 17.36 -13.06
N ARG A 490 -17.14 18.38 -12.98
CA ARG A 490 -15.74 18.20 -12.51
C ARG A 490 -15.61 17.74 -11.06
N ASN A 491 -16.66 17.85 -10.26
CA ASN A 491 -16.72 17.33 -8.88
C ASN A 491 -17.04 15.82 -8.82
N ARG A 492 -17.24 15.17 -9.97
CA ARG A 492 -17.48 13.74 -10.09
C ARG A 492 -16.36 13.08 -10.88
N ILE A 493 -16.24 11.76 -10.71
CA ILE A 493 -15.25 10.96 -11.42
C ILE A 493 -15.93 10.09 -12.47
N LEU A 494 -15.30 10.03 -13.64
CA LEU A 494 -15.63 9.11 -14.70
C LEU A 494 -14.55 8.04 -14.78
N VAL A 495 -14.96 6.77 -14.84
CA VAL A 495 -14.05 5.64 -15.00
C VAL A 495 -14.35 4.91 -16.30
N VAL A 496 -13.36 4.72 -17.15
CA VAL A 496 -13.46 3.88 -18.35
C VAL A 496 -12.95 2.48 -18.02
N VAL A 497 -13.79 1.46 -18.25
CA VAL A 497 -13.45 0.04 -18.09
C VAL A 497 -13.64 -0.64 -19.44
N ALA A 498 -12.55 -0.79 -20.19
CA ALA A 498 -12.63 -1.20 -21.59
C ALA A 498 -11.37 -1.93 -22.06
N GLY A 499 -11.51 -2.80 -23.05
CA GLY A 499 -10.39 -3.40 -23.76
C GLY A 499 -10.35 -3.06 -25.24
N VAL A 500 -9.20 -3.33 -25.85
CA VAL A 500 -9.05 -3.30 -27.32
C VAL A 500 -9.94 -4.38 -27.98
N ASP A 501 -10.36 -5.37 -27.20
CA ASP A 501 -11.37 -6.36 -27.51
C ASP A 501 -12.15 -6.76 -26.24
N ARG A 502 -13.12 -7.67 -26.41
CA ARG A 502 -13.97 -8.20 -25.34
C ARG A 502 -13.20 -8.97 -24.25
N ILE A 503 -12.08 -9.61 -24.61
CA ILE A 503 -11.26 -10.36 -23.64
C ILE A 503 -10.56 -9.35 -22.72
N GLY A 504 -10.10 -8.23 -23.27
CA GLY A 504 -9.55 -7.12 -22.52
C GLY A 504 -10.55 -6.52 -21.55
N THR A 505 -11.77 -6.18 -22.01
CA THR A 505 -12.83 -5.67 -21.14
C THR A 505 -13.15 -6.63 -20.00
N ALA A 506 -13.34 -7.91 -20.29
CA ALA A 506 -13.62 -8.91 -19.26
C ALA A 506 -12.49 -9.04 -18.22
N ARG A 507 -11.23 -8.95 -18.67
CA ARG A 507 -10.06 -9.00 -17.78
C ARG A 507 -10.04 -7.83 -16.79
N VAL A 508 -10.29 -6.61 -17.25
CA VAL A 508 -10.26 -5.43 -16.37
C VAL A 508 -11.47 -5.36 -15.45
N VAL A 509 -12.65 -5.83 -15.87
CA VAL A 509 -13.84 -5.91 -14.99
C VAL A 509 -13.55 -6.73 -13.73
N LEU A 510 -12.87 -7.87 -13.87
CA LEU A 510 -12.49 -8.73 -12.74
C LEU A 510 -11.44 -8.10 -11.82
N ARG A 511 -10.69 -7.11 -12.32
CA ARG A 511 -9.63 -6.44 -11.57
C ARG A 511 -10.07 -5.10 -11.01
N PHE A 512 -11.26 -4.59 -11.35
CA PHE A 512 -11.72 -3.27 -10.93
C PHE A 512 -11.57 -3.04 -9.42
N PRO A 513 -11.94 -3.95 -8.50
CA PRO A 513 -11.79 -3.71 -7.06
C PRO A 513 -10.35 -3.60 -6.55
N TYR A 514 -9.38 -4.10 -7.32
CA TYR A 514 -7.99 -4.22 -6.91
C TYR A 514 -7.03 -3.42 -7.81
N GLY A 515 -7.57 -2.74 -8.82
CA GLY A 515 -6.82 -1.99 -9.83
C GLY A 515 -7.05 -0.49 -9.69
N THR A 516 -7.38 -0.04 -8.48
CA THR A 516 -7.93 1.30 -8.26
C THR A 516 -6.96 2.35 -7.79
N GLU A 517 -5.73 2.01 -7.44
CA GLU A 517 -4.88 2.95 -6.71
C GLU A 517 -4.44 4.14 -7.60
N GLY A 518 -3.89 3.87 -8.80
CA GLY A 518 -3.45 4.92 -9.73
C GLY A 518 -4.54 5.53 -10.62
N SER A 519 -4.16 6.53 -11.41
CA SER A 519 -5.05 7.19 -12.38
C SER A 519 -5.53 6.24 -13.48
N TYR A 520 -4.66 5.30 -13.89
CA TYR A 520 -5.04 4.22 -14.78
C TYR A 520 -4.29 2.91 -14.49
N MET A 521 -4.86 1.80 -14.96
CA MET A 521 -4.22 0.49 -15.00
C MET A 521 -4.45 -0.19 -16.35
N ILE A 522 -3.38 -0.60 -17.02
CA ILE A 522 -3.44 -1.44 -18.24
C ILE A 522 -3.09 -2.87 -17.87
N LEU A 523 -3.91 -3.83 -18.28
CA LEU A 523 -3.71 -5.26 -18.04
C LEU A 523 -3.43 -6.01 -19.34
N GLY A 524 -2.19 -6.47 -19.48
CA GLY A 524 -1.75 -7.38 -20.53
C GLY A 524 -1.74 -8.84 -20.10
N LYS A 525 -1.17 -9.70 -20.95
CA LYS A 525 -0.97 -11.11 -20.61
C LYS A 525 0.33 -11.24 -19.80
N GLY A 526 0.21 -11.46 -18.50
CA GLY A 526 1.36 -11.66 -17.60
C GLY A 526 2.09 -10.37 -17.19
N TRP A 527 1.50 -9.21 -17.46
CA TRP A 527 2.02 -7.92 -17.04
C TRP A 527 0.89 -6.93 -16.78
N ALA A 528 1.18 -5.95 -15.94
CA ALA A 528 0.34 -4.80 -15.69
C ALA A 528 1.16 -3.51 -15.82
N GLU A 529 0.49 -2.42 -16.10
CA GLU A 529 1.05 -1.08 -16.02
C GLU A 529 0.10 -0.23 -15.18
N SER A 530 0.64 0.38 -14.13
CA SER A 530 -0.07 1.39 -13.35
C SER A 530 0.50 2.74 -13.74
N GLY A 531 -0.36 3.73 -13.93
CA GLY A 531 0.10 5.07 -14.22
C GLY A 531 -0.71 6.15 -13.54
N PHE A 532 -0.08 7.31 -13.48
CA PHE A 532 -0.47 8.45 -12.68
C PHE A 532 -0.44 9.67 -13.58
N TYR A 533 -1.44 10.53 -13.46
CA TYR A 533 -1.41 11.82 -14.11
C TYR A 533 -2.12 12.88 -13.29
N VAL A 534 -1.61 14.10 -13.40
CA VAL A 534 -2.26 15.29 -12.86
C VAL A 534 -3.17 15.84 -13.95
N GLN A 535 -4.45 15.99 -13.62
CA GLN A 535 -5.42 16.62 -14.50
C GLN A 535 -5.73 18.03 -13.98
N PRO A 536 -5.68 19.06 -14.84
CA PRO A 536 -6.04 20.41 -14.43
C PRO A 536 -7.51 20.45 -13.96
N HIS A 537 -7.75 21.20 -12.88
CA HIS A 537 -9.08 21.41 -12.34
C HIS A 537 -9.96 22.35 -13.16
#